data_AF-A0A7C6PWG7-F1
#
_entry.id   AF-A0A7C6PWG7-F1
#
_cell.length_a   1.000
_cell.length_b   1.000
_cell.length_c   1.000
_cell.angle_alpha   90.00
_cell.angle_beta   90.00
_cell.angle_gamma   90.00
#
_symmetry.space_group_name_H-M   'P 1'
#
loop_
_entity.id
_entity.type
_entity.pdbx_description
1 polymer ?
#
loop_
_entity_poly.entity_id
_entity_poly.type
_entity_poly.pdbx_seq_one_letter_code
_entity_poly.pdbx_strand_id
1 'polypeptide(L)'
;MAANFDLSTLEKIIEKTLESIETSRSEIYDVIEMARSEQKRIEGELEVIKGKVRNSIELVESLEAQSKASRLRLIEVSRNFSKYSEEDIKEAYERAQDFQVKLALAREWEKQLRDKRDELERNLKNLDFIIRKAENLLNQISVTMDYLRGSFRELNNKVESIQQRQQLGFQIIKVQEEERRRLAREIHDGPAQSLVNVILRLEVCQKIMET
;
A
#
# COMPACT_ATOMS: atom_id res chain seq x y z
N MET A 1 21.36 -9.97 34.09
CA MET A 1 20.99 -8.57 33.75
C MET A 1 21.11 -8.25 32.25
N ALA A 2 21.98 -8.93 31.48
CA ALA A 2 22.17 -8.66 30.05
C ALA A 2 20.99 -9.07 29.12
N ALA A 3 20.21 -10.09 29.46
CA ALA A 3 19.15 -10.60 28.56
C ALA A 3 17.88 -9.73 28.49
N ASN A 4 17.62 -8.86 29.47
CA ASN A 4 16.43 -7.99 29.48
C ASN A 4 16.56 -6.76 28.56
N PHE A 5 17.81 -6.35 28.25
CA PHE A 5 18.07 -5.14 27.47
C PHE A 5 17.82 -5.34 25.96
N ASP A 6 17.87 -6.60 25.49
CA ASP A 6 17.72 -6.95 24.08
C ASP A 6 16.24 -7.05 23.66
N LEU A 7 15.40 -7.60 24.53
CA LEU A 7 13.99 -7.84 24.21
C LEU A 7 13.19 -6.55 24.10
N SER A 8 13.31 -5.62 25.06
CA SER A 8 12.60 -4.34 25.01
C SER A 8 13.00 -3.50 23.80
N THR A 9 14.22 -3.70 23.30
CA THR A 9 14.72 -3.01 22.11
C THR A 9 14.10 -3.62 20.86
N LEU A 10 13.99 -4.96 20.80
CA LEU A 10 13.30 -5.67 19.72
C LEU A 10 11.82 -5.31 19.65
N GLU A 11 11.12 -5.23 20.79
CA GLU A 11 9.71 -4.81 20.84
C GLU A 11 9.51 -3.42 20.25
N LYS A 12 10.33 -2.44 20.67
CA LYS A 12 10.29 -1.06 20.15
C LYS A 12 10.57 -0.98 18.65
N ILE A 13 11.52 -1.77 18.14
CA ILE A 13 11.81 -1.82 16.70
C ILE A 13 10.58 -2.34 15.94
N ILE A 14 9.96 -3.41 16.43
CA ILE A 14 8.79 -4.00 15.79
C ILE A 14 7.60 -3.04 15.82
N GLU A 15 7.31 -2.40 16.95
CA GLU A 15 6.26 -1.38 17.05
C GLU A 15 6.47 -0.26 16.03
N LYS A 16 7.69 0.28 15.96
CA LYS A 16 8.03 1.33 14.99
C LYS A 16 7.89 0.87 13.54
N THR A 17 8.23 -0.39 13.23
CA THR A 17 8.02 -0.93 11.89
C THR A 17 6.53 -1.10 11.56
N LEU A 18 5.71 -1.53 12.53
CA LEU A 18 4.27 -1.64 12.34
C LEU A 18 3.63 -0.26 12.12
N GLU A 19 4.03 0.73 12.90
CA GLU A 19 3.57 2.13 12.73
C GLU A 19 3.97 2.68 11.35
N SER A 20 5.20 2.43 10.91
CA SER A 20 5.65 2.83 9.57
C SER A 20 4.81 2.18 8.46
N ILE A 21 4.46 0.90 8.63
CA ILE A 21 3.59 0.17 7.69
C ILE A 21 2.16 0.72 7.70
N GLU A 22 1.61 1.12 8.85
CA GLU A 22 0.29 1.77 8.92
C GLU A 22 0.28 3.11 8.18
N THR A 23 1.32 3.92 8.36
CA THR A 23 1.48 5.17 7.63
C THR A 23 1.51 4.91 6.12
N SER A 24 2.33 3.98 5.66
CA SER A 24 2.37 3.61 4.23
C SER A 24 1.02 3.12 3.71
N ARG A 25 0.28 2.33 4.50
CA ARG A 25 -1.08 1.90 4.14
C ARG A 25 -2.02 3.08 3.94
N SER A 26 -1.97 4.08 4.82
CA SER A 26 -2.77 5.31 4.69
C SER A 26 -2.39 6.09 3.43
N GLU A 27 -1.10 6.27 3.17
CA GLU A 27 -0.62 6.97 1.98
C GLU A 27 -1.09 6.29 0.68
N ILE A 28 -1.06 4.95 0.63
CA ILE A 28 -1.55 4.19 -0.53
C ILE A 28 -3.05 4.36 -0.70
N TYR A 29 -3.81 4.40 0.41
CA TYR A 29 -5.24 4.65 0.36
C TYR A 29 -5.54 6.03 -0.23
N ASP A 30 -4.81 7.06 0.20
CA ASP A 30 -4.95 8.42 -0.34
C ASP A 30 -4.63 8.46 -1.83
N VAL A 31 -3.60 7.73 -2.28
CA VAL A 31 -3.26 7.60 -3.71
C VAL A 31 -4.41 6.96 -4.50
N ILE A 32 -5.04 5.92 -3.97
CA ILE A 32 -6.20 5.27 -4.62
C ILE A 32 -7.36 6.25 -4.75
N GLU A 33 -7.69 6.98 -3.69
CA GLU A 33 -8.80 7.94 -3.69
C GLU A 33 -8.52 9.13 -4.63
N MET A 34 -7.30 9.66 -4.62
CA MET A 34 -6.87 10.67 -5.59
C MET A 34 -7.01 10.16 -7.02
N ALA A 35 -6.51 8.96 -7.32
CA ALA A 35 -6.59 8.37 -8.66
C ALA A 35 -8.05 8.14 -9.11
N ARG A 36 -8.94 7.71 -8.21
CA ARG A 36 -10.37 7.54 -8.51
C ARG A 36 -11.07 8.86 -8.77
N SER A 37 -10.76 9.89 -7.99
CA SER A 37 -11.31 11.24 -8.23
C SER A 37 -10.88 11.79 -9.59
N GLU A 38 -9.61 11.58 -9.94
CA GLU A 38 -9.05 11.97 -11.23
C GLU A 38 -9.66 11.17 -12.39
N GLN A 39 -9.87 9.87 -12.21
CA GLN A 39 -10.57 9.03 -13.18
C GLN A 39 -11.95 9.60 -13.50
N LYS A 40 -12.74 9.92 -12.47
CA LYS A 40 -14.08 10.52 -12.65
C LYS A 40 -14.03 11.88 -13.35
N ARG A 41 -13.01 12.70 -13.07
CA ARG A 41 -12.79 13.99 -13.75
C ARG A 41 -12.52 13.77 -15.25
N ILE A 42 -11.60 12.87 -15.57
CA ILE A 42 -11.21 12.56 -16.96
C ILE A 42 -12.36 11.91 -17.72
N GLU A 43 -13.17 11.06 -17.09
CA GLU A 43 -14.39 10.48 -17.69
C GLU A 43 -15.37 11.58 -18.11
N GLY A 44 -15.59 12.59 -17.25
CA GLY A 44 -16.42 13.74 -17.58
C GLY A 44 -15.87 14.56 -18.75
N GLU A 45 -14.56 14.83 -18.77
CA GLU A 45 -13.90 15.54 -19.88
C GLU A 45 -13.97 14.75 -21.18
N LEU A 46 -13.78 13.43 -21.12
CA LEU A 46 -13.85 12.55 -22.26
C LEU A 46 -15.24 12.57 -22.90
N GLU A 47 -16.30 12.60 -22.10
CA GLU A 47 -17.67 12.66 -22.62
C GLU A 47 -17.92 13.97 -23.38
N VAL A 48 -17.46 15.10 -22.82
CA VAL A 48 -17.53 16.41 -23.49
C VAL A 48 -16.74 16.39 -24.81
N ILE A 49 -15.53 15.84 -24.81
CA ILE A 49 -14.69 15.75 -26.02
C ILE A 49 -15.32 14.83 -27.06
N LYS A 50 -15.91 13.70 -26.67
CA LYS A 50 -16.64 12.80 -27.58
C LYS A 50 -17.80 13.52 -28.27
N GLY A 51 -18.55 14.34 -27.54
CA GLY A 51 -19.58 15.21 -28.11
C GLY A 51 -19.00 16.20 -29.13
N LYS A 52 -17.90 16.88 -28.79
CA LYS A 52 -17.22 17.81 -29.72
C LYS A 52 -16.69 17.11 -30.98
N VAL A 53 -16.13 15.91 -30.84
CA VAL A 53 -15.67 15.10 -31.99
C VAL A 53 -16.84 14.78 -32.92
N ARG A 54 -18.00 14.36 -32.39
CA ARG A 54 -19.18 14.08 -33.20
C ARG A 54 -19.62 15.31 -34.00
N ASN A 55 -19.75 16.46 -33.35
CA ASN A 55 -20.13 17.71 -34.02
C ASN A 55 -19.10 18.12 -35.08
N SER A 56 -17.81 17.89 -34.82
CA SER A 56 -16.74 18.20 -35.77
C SER A 56 -16.78 17.29 -37.00
N ILE A 57 -17.13 16.00 -36.83
CA ILE A 57 -17.32 15.06 -37.95
C ILE A 57 -18.46 15.55 -38.84
N GLU A 58 -19.62 15.89 -38.25
CA GLU A 58 -20.79 16.40 -38.99
C GLU A 58 -20.45 17.69 -39.76
N LEU A 59 -19.66 18.59 -39.15
CA LEU A 59 -19.21 19.81 -39.82
C LEU A 59 -18.28 19.51 -41.00
N VAL A 60 -17.34 18.58 -40.84
CA VAL A 60 -16.43 18.17 -41.92
C VAL A 60 -17.22 17.54 -43.07
N GLU A 61 -18.15 16.63 -42.79
CA GLU A 61 -19.01 16.00 -43.81
C GLU A 61 -19.82 17.05 -44.60
N SER A 62 -20.40 18.03 -43.90
CA SER A 62 -21.14 19.13 -44.52
C SER A 62 -20.25 20.01 -45.41
N LEU A 63 -19.05 20.38 -44.94
CA LEU A 63 -18.09 21.17 -45.71
C LEU A 63 -17.51 20.40 -46.89
N GLU A 64 -17.34 19.09 -46.78
CA GLU A 64 -16.93 18.22 -47.90
C GLU A 64 -17.98 18.24 -49.01
N ALA A 65 -19.26 18.10 -48.67
CA ALA A 65 -20.35 18.17 -49.63
C ALA A 65 -20.40 19.54 -50.34
N GLN A 66 -20.28 20.64 -49.58
CA GLN A 66 -20.29 22.00 -50.11
C GLN A 66 -19.04 22.30 -50.97
N SER A 67 -17.86 21.84 -50.55
CA SER A 67 -16.62 21.97 -51.31
C SER A 67 -16.70 21.21 -52.64
N LYS A 68 -17.24 19.99 -52.63
CA LYS A 68 -17.46 19.20 -53.85
C LYS A 68 -18.44 19.88 -54.80
N ALA A 69 -19.57 20.37 -54.30
CA ALA A 69 -20.56 21.10 -55.11
C ALA A 69 -19.97 22.38 -55.73
N SER A 70 -19.22 23.15 -54.95
CA SER A 70 -18.59 24.40 -55.40
C SER A 70 -17.52 24.15 -56.46
N ARG A 71 -16.74 23.06 -56.31
CA ARG A 71 -15.77 22.62 -57.32
C ARG A 71 -16.43 22.21 -58.63
N LEU A 72 -17.55 21.47 -58.56
CA LEU A 72 -18.32 21.11 -59.77
C LEU A 72 -18.86 22.35 -60.47
N ARG A 73 -19.38 23.33 -59.71
CA ARG A 73 -19.84 24.60 -60.26
C ARG A 73 -18.70 25.35 -60.95
N LEU A 74 -17.55 25.50 -60.30
CA LEU A 74 -16.37 26.12 -60.91
C LEU A 74 -15.99 25.46 -62.24
N ILE A 75 -15.95 24.11 -62.30
CA ILE A 75 -15.66 23.38 -63.54
C ILE A 75 -16.70 23.68 -64.64
N GLU A 76 -17.97 23.78 -64.28
CA GLU A 76 -19.05 24.10 -65.23
C GLU A 76 -18.92 25.53 -65.79
N VAL A 77 -18.71 26.52 -64.92
CA VAL A 77 -18.58 27.93 -65.34
C VAL A 77 -17.31 28.13 -66.17
N SER A 78 -16.19 27.51 -65.76
CA SER A 78 -14.91 27.54 -66.50
C SER A 78 -14.90 26.74 -67.80
N ARG A 79 -15.91 25.92 -68.12
CA ARG A 79 -16.01 25.24 -69.42
C ARG A 79 -16.89 25.99 -70.41
N ASN A 80 -17.78 26.87 -69.96
CA ASN A 80 -18.82 27.51 -70.75
C ASN A 80 -18.62 29.03 -70.84
N PHE A 81 -17.45 29.47 -71.31
CA PHE A 81 -17.08 30.90 -71.43
C PHE A 81 -18.01 31.73 -72.34
N SER A 82 -18.75 31.10 -73.25
CA SER A 82 -19.75 31.78 -74.10
C SER A 82 -21.06 32.09 -73.37
N LYS A 83 -21.29 31.51 -72.19
CA LYS A 83 -22.57 31.57 -71.46
C LYS A 83 -22.46 32.26 -70.10
N TYR A 84 -21.24 32.44 -69.58
CA TYR A 84 -20.97 33.02 -68.26
C TYR A 84 -19.97 34.17 -68.37
N SER A 85 -20.15 35.19 -67.53
CA SER A 85 -19.27 36.36 -67.48
C SER A 85 -17.99 36.07 -66.70
N GLU A 86 -17.00 36.95 -66.83
CA GLU A 86 -15.76 36.89 -66.04
C GLU A 86 -16.05 37.02 -64.54
N GLU A 87 -17.05 37.82 -64.16
CA GLU A 87 -17.49 37.98 -62.78
C GLU A 87 -18.08 36.66 -62.23
N ASP A 88 -18.86 35.92 -63.03
CA ASP A 88 -19.42 34.62 -62.63
C ASP A 88 -18.33 33.58 -62.36
N ILE A 89 -17.26 33.59 -63.18
CA ILE A 89 -16.12 32.68 -63.02
C ILE A 89 -15.34 33.04 -61.76
N LYS A 90 -15.09 34.33 -61.53
CA LYS A 90 -14.40 34.84 -60.35
C LYS A 90 -15.18 34.47 -59.07
N GLU A 91 -16.49 34.67 -59.06
CA GLU A 91 -17.33 34.32 -57.91
C GLU A 91 -17.32 32.80 -57.62
N ALA A 92 -17.41 31.97 -58.67
CA ALA A 92 -17.33 30.51 -58.51
C ALA A 92 -15.96 30.07 -57.96
N TYR A 93 -14.88 30.72 -58.39
CA TYR A 93 -13.53 30.47 -57.91
C TYR A 93 -13.37 30.87 -56.43
N GLU A 94 -13.80 32.07 -56.07
CA GLU A 94 -13.74 32.57 -54.69
C GLU A 94 -14.55 31.68 -53.73
N ARG A 95 -15.77 31.28 -54.11
CA ARG A 95 -16.57 30.33 -53.30
C ARG A 95 -15.89 28.96 -53.16
N ALA A 96 -15.33 28.41 -54.24
CA ALA A 96 -14.64 27.12 -54.18
C ALA A 96 -13.41 27.19 -53.27
N GLN A 97 -12.64 28.29 -53.35
CA GLN A 97 -11.49 28.53 -52.49
C GLN A 97 -11.90 28.70 -51.02
N ASP A 98 -12.97 29.45 -50.73
CA ASP A 98 -13.48 29.64 -49.37
C ASP A 98 -13.89 28.30 -48.72
N PHE A 99 -14.66 27.47 -49.43
CA PHE A 99 -15.02 26.14 -48.92
C PHE A 99 -13.82 25.21 -48.75
N GLN A 100 -12.82 25.31 -49.63
CA GLN A 100 -11.58 24.52 -49.49
C GLN A 100 -10.81 24.91 -48.22
N VAL A 101 -10.70 26.21 -47.92
CA VAL A 101 -10.04 26.70 -46.70
C VAL A 101 -10.83 26.27 -45.47
N LYS A 102 -12.15 26.48 -45.45
CA LYS A 102 -13.03 26.07 -44.33
C LYS A 102 -12.93 24.57 -44.07
N LEU A 103 -12.95 23.75 -45.11
CA LEU A 103 -12.82 22.29 -44.99
C LEU A 103 -11.45 21.90 -44.40
N ALA A 104 -10.36 22.54 -44.84
CA ALA A 104 -9.03 22.26 -44.31
C ALA A 104 -8.95 22.58 -42.80
N LEU A 105 -9.48 23.74 -42.39
CA LEU A 105 -9.53 24.14 -40.98
C LEU A 105 -10.40 23.18 -40.14
N ALA A 106 -11.57 22.80 -40.64
CA ALA A 106 -12.47 21.88 -39.94
C ALA A 106 -11.84 20.49 -39.75
N ARG A 107 -11.14 19.97 -40.77
CA ARG A 107 -10.43 18.68 -40.67
C ARG A 107 -9.27 18.73 -39.66
N GLU A 108 -8.52 19.84 -39.62
CA GLU A 108 -7.46 20.00 -38.62
C GLU A 108 -8.04 20.07 -37.21
N TRP A 109 -9.13 20.82 -37.01
CA TRP A 109 -9.84 20.87 -35.73
C TRP A 109 -10.37 19.50 -35.30
N GLU A 110 -10.98 18.75 -36.22
CA GLU A 110 -11.47 17.39 -35.96
C GLU A 110 -10.33 16.47 -35.51
N LYS A 111 -9.20 16.53 -36.20
CA LYS A 111 -8.00 15.76 -35.86
C LYS A 111 -7.52 16.08 -34.45
N GLN A 112 -7.41 17.36 -34.10
CA GLN A 112 -6.98 17.78 -32.76
C GLN A 112 -7.93 17.27 -31.66
N LEU A 113 -9.25 17.31 -31.91
CA LEU A 113 -10.23 16.76 -30.98
C LEU A 113 -10.10 15.23 -30.83
N ARG A 114 -9.87 14.51 -31.93
CA ARG A 114 -9.63 13.05 -31.91
C ARG A 114 -8.34 12.71 -31.16
N ASP A 115 -7.27 13.44 -31.40
CA ASP A 115 -6.00 13.25 -30.69
C ASP A 115 -6.20 13.49 -29.18
N LYS A 116 -6.97 14.51 -28.80
CA LYS A 116 -7.28 14.77 -27.39
C LYS A 116 -8.13 13.68 -26.76
N ARG A 117 -9.14 13.18 -27.48
CA ARG A 117 -9.95 12.03 -27.04
C ARG A 117 -9.06 10.82 -26.77
N ASP A 118 -8.19 10.49 -27.71
CA ASP A 118 -7.33 9.31 -27.64
C ASP A 118 -6.28 9.42 -26.51
N GLU A 119 -5.82 10.64 -26.21
CA GLU A 119 -4.99 10.93 -25.05
C GLU A 119 -5.76 10.67 -23.74
N LEU A 120 -6.98 11.20 -23.61
CA LEU A 120 -7.82 11.00 -22.41
C LEU A 120 -8.16 9.52 -22.18
N GLU A 121 -8.46 8.77 -23.24
CA GLU A 121 -8.72 7.32 -23.16
C GLU A 121 -7.48 6.53 -22.72
N ARG A 122 -6.28 6.91 -23.19
CA ARG A 122 -5.01 6.34 -22.71
C ARG A 122 -4.78 6.66 -21.23
N ASN A 123 -5.05 7.89 -20.81
CA ASN A 123 -4.90 8.31 -19.42
C ASN A 123 -5.84 7.53 -18.49
N LEU A 124 -7.09 7.29 -18.90
CA LEU A 124 -8.02 6.45 -18.13
C LEU A 124 -7.51 5.02 -17.94
N LYS A 125 -7.00 4.39 -19.01
CA LYS A 125 -6.42 3.04 -18.92
C LYS A 125 -5.22 3.00 -17.97
N ASN A 126 -4.38 4.03 -18.01
CA ASN A 126 -3.24 4.14 -17.12
C ASN A 126 -3.67 4.32 -15.65
N LEU A 127 -4.70 5.13 -15.39
CA LEU A 127 -5.25 5.31 -14.04
C LEU A 127 -5.86 4.01 -13.49
N ASP A 128 -6.64 3.28 -14.28
CA ASP A 128 -7.19 1.97 -13.87
C ASP A 128 -6.06 1.00 -13.49
N PHE A 129 -4.98 0.97 -14.28
CA PHE A 129 -3.80 0.17 -13.96
C PHE A 129 -3.15 0.58 -12.64
N ILE A 130 -2.98 1.89 -12.40
CA ILE A 130 -2.40 2.42 -11.16
C ILE A 130 -3.27 2.04 -9.96
N ILE A 131 -4.59 2.23 -10.06
CA ILE A 131 -5.55 1.89 -9.00
C ILE A 131 -5.45 0.41 -8.65
N ARG A 132 -5.53 -0.49 -9.64
CA ARG A 132 -5.42 -1.94 -9.40
C ARG A 132 -4.10 -2.32 -8.74
N LYS A 133 -2.99 -1.70 -9.17
CA LYS A 133 -1.67 -1.97 -8.61
C LYS A 133 -1.58 -1.51 -7.15
N ALA A 134 -2.14 -0.34 -6.84
CA ALA A 134 -2.20 0.19 -5.48
C ALA A 134 -3.09 -0.67 -4.57
N GLU A 135 -4.26 -1.09 -5.05
CA GLU A 135 -5.17 -1.99 -4.32
C GLU A 135 -4.50 -3.34 -3.99
N ASN A 136 -3.80 -3.93 -4.97
CA ASN A 136 -3.04 -5.16 -4.75
C ASN A 136 -1.95 -4.98 -3.69
N LEU A 137 -1.24 -3.85 -3.73
CA LEU A 137 -0.17 -3.55 -2.78
C LEU A 137 -0.74 -3.34 -1.36
N LEU A 138 -1.90 -2.68 -1.24
CA LEU A 138 -2.61 -2.51 0.03
C LEU A 138 -3.05 -3.86 0.63
N ASN A 139 -3.53 -4.79 -0.20
CA ASN A 139 -3.87 -6.15 0.22
C ASN A 139 -2.63 -6.92 0.71
N GLN A 140 -1.52 -6.85 -0.02
CA GLN A 140 -0.26 -7.50 0.37
C GLN A 140 0.28 -6.95 1.70
N ILE A 141 0.23 -5.62 1.89
CA ILE A 141 0.62 -4.98 3.14
C ILE A 141 -0.27 -5.46 4.29
N SER A 142 -1.59 -5.48 4.09
CA SER A 142 -2.53 -5.88 5.13
C SER A 142 -2.27 -7.32 5.61
N VAL A 143 -2.09 -8.25 4.67
CA VAL A 143 -1.76 -9.64 4.98
C VAL A 143 -0.42 -9.74 5.71
N THR A 144 0.62 -9.07 5.20
CA THR A 144 1.97 -9.09 5.80
C THR A 144 1.95 -8.52 7.22
N MET A 145 1.18 -7.45 7.43
CA MET A 145 1.03 -6.79 8.73
C MET A 145 0.35 -7.71 9.75
N ASP A 146 -0.71 -8.42 9.35
CA ASP A 146 -1.39 -9.38 10.22
C ASP A 146 -0.47 -10.54 10.62
N TYR A 147 0.32 -11.06 9.68
CA TYR A 147 1.33 -12.08 9.97
C TYR A 147 2.42 -11.59 10.93
N LEU A 148 2.94 -10.37 10.73
CA LEU A 148 3.94 -9.79 11.62
C LEU A 148 3.39 -9.58 13.03
N ARG A 149 2.16 -9.06 13.15
CA ARG A 149 1.48 -8.91 14.44
C ARG A 149 1.27 -10.24 15.15
N GLY A 150 0.84 -11.27 14.43
CA GLY A 150 0.66 -12.62 14.98
C GLY A 150 1.98 -13.22 15.46
N SER A 151 3.01 -13.20 14.61
CA SER A 151 4.35 -13.72 14.93
C SER A 151 4.97 -13.01 16.12
N PHE A 152 4.78 -11.69 16.24
CA PHE A 152 5.26 -10.91 17.37
C PHE A 152 4.56 -11.27 18.68
N ARG A 153 3.24 -11.44 18.68
CA ARG A 153 2.50 -11.91 19.87
C ARG A 153 2.98 -13.28 20.33
N GLU A 154 3.21 -14.21 19.40
CA GLU A 154 3.74 -15.53 19.74
C GLU A 154 5.15 -15.47 20.35
N LEU A 155 6.02 -14.63 19.80
CA LEU A 155 7.36 -14.41 20.34
C LEU A 155 7.29 -13.83 21.75
N ASN A 156 6.45 -12.82 21.98
CA ASN A 156 6.33 -12.19 23.29
C ASN A 156 5.82 -13.20 24.35
N ASN A 157 4.79 -13.99 24.02
CA ASN A 157 4.30 -15.07 24.88
C ASN A 157 5.37 -16.12 25.21
N LYS A 158 6.18 -16.54 24.22
CA LYS A 158 7.29 -17.47 24.45
C LYS A 158 8.33 -16.89 25.39
N VAL A 159 8.67 -15.61 25.23
CA VAL A 159 9.68 -14.97 26.08
C VAL A 159 9.19 -14.81 27.50
N GLU A 160 7.93 -14.39 27.69
CA GLU A 160 7.31 -14.33 29.02
C GLU A 160 7.36 -15.70 29.72
N SER A 161 7.04 -16.78 28.99
CA SER A 161 7.12 -18.14 29.54
C SER A 161 8.53 -18.55 29.97
N ILE A 162 9.56 -18.14 29.22
CA ILE A 162 10.97 -18.40 29.56
C ILE A 162 11.37 -17.61 30.80
N GLN A 163 10.96 -16.34 30.91
CA GLN A 163 11.22 -15.51 32.09
C GLN A 163 10.57 -16.10 33.35
N GLN A 164 9.31 -16.53 33.26
CA GLN A 164 8.60 -17.19 34.37
C GLN A 164 9.32 -18.49 34.79
N ARG A 165 9.75 -19.32 33.83
CA ARG A 165 10.52 -20.54 34.12
C ARG A 165 11.87 -20.25 34.79
N GLN A 166 12.58 -19.21 34.36
CA GLN A 166 13.83 -18.79 35.03
C GLN A 166 13.57 -18.36 36.47
N GLN A 167 12.53 -17.57 36.72
CA GLN A 167 12.17 -17.13 38.08
C GLN A 167 11.84 -18.32 38.98
N LEU A 168 11.04 -19.28 38.49
CA LEU A 168 10.76 -20.53 39.20
C LEU A 168 12.05 -21.33 39.47
N GLY A 169 12.95 -21.41 38.49
CA GLY A 169 14.25 -22.06 38.65
C GLY A 169 15.09 -21.44 39.77
N PHE A 170 15.16 -20.10 39.84
CA PHE A 170 15.83 -19.40 40.94
C PHE A 170 15.18 -19.67 42.30
N GLN A 171 13.86 -19.72 42.37
CA GLN A 171 13.15 -20.06 43.61
C GLN A 171 13.45 -21.49 44.07
N ILE A 172 13.44 -22.46 43.14
CA ILE A 172 13.78 -23.86 43.43
C ILE A 172 15.21 -23.96 43.96
N ILE A 173 16.18 -23.34 43.28
CA ILE A 173 17.59 -23.33 43.72
C ILE A 173 17.71 -22.73 45.12
N LYS A 174 17.01 -21.63 45.39
CA LYS A 174 17.01 -20.97 46.71
C LYS A 174 16.48 -21.90 47.79
N VAL A 175 15.32 -22.53 47.57
CA VAL A 175 14.71 -23.48 48.51
C VAL A 175 15.61 -24.69 48.73
N GLN A 176 16.22 -25.22 47.66
CA GLN A 176 17.12 -26.37 47.75
C GLN A 176 18.39 -26.03 48.56
N GLU A 177 18.96 -24.84 48.40
CA GLU A 177 20.12 -24.38 49.18
C GLU A 177 19.76 -24.12 50.65
N GLU A 178 18.55 -23.61 50.94
CA GLU A 178 18.03 -23.48 52.30
C GLU A 178 17.87 -24.86 52.97
N GLU A 179 17.31 -25.83 52.27
CA GLU A 179 17.16 -27.20 52.77
C GLU A 179 18.51 -27.90 52.96
N ARG A 180 19.45 -27.70 52.03
CA ARG A 180 20.82 -28.22 52.16
C ARG A 180 21.49 -27.70 53.43
N ARG A 181 21.35 -26.40 53.73
CA ARG A 181 21.89 -25.80 54.96
C ARG A 181 21.22 -26.33 56.21
N ARG A 182 19.90 -26.55 56.16
CA ARG A 182 19.15 -27.17 57.24
C ARG A 182 19.63 -28.60 57.51
N LEU A 183 19.70 -29.44 56.48
CA LEU A 183 20.19 -30.82 56.57
C LEU A 183 21.61 -30.88 57.10
N ALA A 184 22.51 -29.99 56.65
CA ALA A 184 23.87 -29.93 57.16
C ALA A 184 23.92 -29.68 58.68
N ARG A 185 23.02 -28.82 59.22
CA ARG A 185 22.89 -28.62 60.67
C ARG A 185 22.35 -29.86 61.36
N GLU A 186 21.27 -30.45 60.87
CA GLU A 186 20.68 -31.66 61.48
C GLU A 186 21.66 -32.85 61.48
N ILE A 187 22.42 -33.05 60.39
CA ILE A 187 23.45 -34.08 60.29
C ILE A 187 24.60 -33.82 61.27
N HIS A 188 25.00 -32.57 61.47
CA HIS A 188 26.08 -32.21 62.39
C HIS A 188 25.65 -32.32 63.87
N ASP A 189 24.43 -31.89 64.18
CA ASP A 189 23.91 -31.87 65.54
C ASP A 189 23.52 -33.27 66.06
N GLY A 190 23.18 -34.22 65.18
CA GLY A 190 22.84 -35.60 65.57
C GLY A 190 23.98 -36.37 66.26
N PRO A 191 25.20 -36.41 65.71
CA PRO A 191 26.38 -36.96 66.37
C PRO A 191 26.71 -36.24 67.69
N ALA A 192 26.58 -34.92 67.74
CA ALA A 192 26.80 -34.13 68.95
C ALA A 192 25.79 -34.50 70.05
N GLN A 193 24.50 -34.60 69.71
CA GLN A 193 23.45 -35.06 70.63
C GLN A 193 23.69 -36.50 71.12
N SER A 194 24.12 -37.38 70.22
CA SER A 194 24.43 -38.77 70.57
C SER A 194 25.62 -38.86 71.53
N LEU A 195 26.68 -38.07 71.28
CA LEU A 195 27.84 -37.96 72.17
C LEU A 195 27.45 -37.40 73.55
N VAL A 196 26.64 -36.35 73.58
CA VAL A 196 26.13 -35.77 74.84
C VAL A 196 25.35 -36.81 75.64
N ASN A 197 24.51 -37.61 75.00
CA ASN A 197 23.75 -38.67 75.67
C ASN A 197 24.66 -39.77 76.25
N VAL A 198 25.70 -40.18 75.50
CA VAL A 198 26.68 -41.15 75.99
C VAL A 198 27.45 -40.60 77.19
N ILE A 199 27.93 -39.35 77.12
CA ILE A 199 28.63 -38.69 78.23
C ILE A 199 27.75 -38.62 79.48
N LEU A 200 26.50 -38.17 79.34
CA LEU A 200 25.54 -38.11 80.45
C LEU A 200 25.30 -39.49 81.08
N ARG A 201 25.17 -40.55 80.28
CA ARG A 201 25.00 -41.92 80.79
C ARG A 201 26.25 -42.42 81.52
N LEU A 202 27.44 -42.11 81.02
CA LEU A 202 28.70 -42.45 81.69
C LEU A 202 28.83 -41.74 83.03
N GLU A 203 28.48 -40.45 83.10
CA GLU A 203 28.51 -39.65 84.33
C GLU A 203 27.52 -40.20 85.38
N VAL A 204 26.32 -40.60 84.96
CA VAL A 204 25.36 -41.28 85.85
C VAL A 204 25.91 -42.61 86.36
N CYS A 205 26.52 -43.42 85.49
CA CYS A 205 27.13 -44.69 85.90
C CYS A 205 28.28 -44.45 86.90
N GLN A 206 29.11 -43.43 86.68
CA GLN A 206 30.18 -43.07 87.60
C GLN A 206 29.63 -42.68 88.98
N LYS A 207 28.60 -41.84 89.03
CA LYS A 207 27.95 -41.46 90.29
C LYS A 207 27.37 -42.66 91.06
N ILE A 208 26.80 -43.64 90.35
CA ILE A 208 26.29 -44.89 90.95
C ILE A 208 27.44 -45.76 91.46
N MET A 209 28.61 -45.76 90.81
CA MET A 209 29.79 -46.51 91.27
C MET A 209 30.52 -45.85 92.45
N GLU A 210 30.36 -44.54 92.63
CA GLU A 210 30.90 -43.77 93.76
C GLU A 210 29.99 -43.80 95.01
N THR A 211 28.86 -44.51 94.95
CA THR A 211 27.95 -44.80 96.08
C THR A 211 28.02 -46.25 96.52
#